data_AF-A0A821YWB3-F1
#
_entry.id   AF-A0A821YWB3-F1
#
_cell.length_a   1.000
_cell.length_b   1.000
_cell.length_c   1.000
_cell.angle_alpha   90.00
_cell.angle_beta   90.00
_cell.angle_gamma   90.00
#
_symmetry.space_group_name_H-M   'P 1'
#
loop_
_entity.id
_entity.type
_entity.pdbx_description
1 polymer ?
#
loop_
_entity_poly.entity_id
_entity_poly.type
_entity_poly.pdbx_seq_one_letter_code
_entity_poly.pdbx_strand_id
1 'polypeptide(L)'
;FDLFTKFLREGHETPHQDAATLNKKLHIPRDGALGHAHHHFTKIPKFYENIPTDPLGRKLREEARALFLHRKSQEIISSDEANSLLTLLEENASAPLDPESPKINYDDFMRVVQKATPAIANLFPPTIFADLYQNDPYGRVRILDLYQYTMRKMWYHHSRMGLSLYDSIGQGYLRESDLEDYIYELIPTMHQLSQLQETFYKFYVCTA
;
A
#
# COMPACT_ATOMS: atom_id res chain seq x y z
N PHE A 1 -16.76 -0.08 5.56
CA PHE A 1 -16.43 0.91 6.61
C PHE A 1 -16.11 0.27 7.96
N ASP A 2 -16.76 -0.84 8.35
CA ASP A 2 -16.57 -1.52 9.65
C ASP A 2 -15.32 -2.45 9.77
N LEU A 3 -14.66 -2.77 8.66
CA LEU A 3 -13.42 -3.57 8.65
C LEU A 3 -12.16 -2.75 9.01
N PHE A 4 -12.21 -1.42 8.83
CA PHE A 4 -11.12 -0.50 9.15
C PHE A 4 -10.88 -0.40 10.66
N THR A 5 -11.97 -0.30 11.43
CA THR A 5 -11.96 -0.29 12.90
C THR A 5 -11.56 -1.64 13.48
N LYS A 6 -11.96 -2.75 12.85
CA LYS A 6 -11.59 -4.10 13.32
C LYS A 6 -10.11 -4.41 13.11
N PHE A 7 -9.52 -4.00 11.99
CA PHE A 7 -8.09 -4.18 11.70
C PHE A 7 -7.18 -3.38 12.66
N LEU A 8 -7.58 -2.17 13.04
CA LEU A 8 -6.84 -1.36 14.04
C LEU A 8 -6.96 -1.90 15.47
N ARG A 9 -7.92 -2.78 15.76
CA ARG A 9 -8.15 -3.33 17.11
C ARG A 9 -7.27 -4.54 17.43
N GLU A 10 -6.76 -5.24 16.44
CA GLU A 10 -6.06 -6.53 16.58
C GLU A 10 -4.55 -6.44 16.29
N GLY A 11 -3.93 -5.29 16.58
CA GLY A 11 -2.48 -5.10 16.48
C GLY A 11 -1.73 -6.06 17.40
N HIS A 12 -1.12 -7.09 16.81
CA HIS A 12 -0.27 -8.05 17.52
C HIS A 12 1.08 -7.39 17.85
N GLU A 13 1.40 -7.26 19.13
CA GLU A 13 2.70 -6.82 19.61
C GLU A 13 3.79 -7.85 19.25
N THR A 14 4.85 -7.39 18.59
CA THR A 14 6.15 -8.08 18.57
C THR A 14 7.19 -7.15 19.18
N PRO A 15 8.10 -7.66 20.04
CA PRO A 15 9.00 -6.81 20.81
C PRO A 15 10.12 -6.27 19.93
N HIS A 16 10.15 -4.94 19.74
CA HIS A 16 11.25 -4.26 19.08
C HIS A 16 12.45 -4.13 20.03
N GLN A 17 13.55 -4.79 19.66
CA GLN A 17 14.87 -4.52 20.22
C GLN A 17 15.37 -3.14 19.79
N ASP A 18 16.07 -2.48 20.71
CA ASP A 18 16.49 -1.07 20.68
C ASP A 18 17.22 -0.62 19.39
N ALA A 19 16.61 0.34 18.69
CA ALA A 19 17.16 1.01 17.50
C ALA A 19 18.35 1.95 17.80
N ALA A 20 18.77 2.08 19.07
CA ALA A 20 19.79 3.05 19.49
C ALA A 20 21.24 2.67 19.14
N THR A 21 21.50 1.43 18.69
CA THR A 21 22.89 0.95 18.52
C THR A 21 23.44 1.09 17.10
N LEU A 22 22.65 1.50 16.10
CA LEU A 22 23.09 1.52 14.70
C LEU A 22 23.71 2.86 14.22
N ASN A 23 23.60 3.94 15.01
CA ASN A 23 23.83 5.30 14.51
C ASN A 23 25.22 5.91 14.81
N LYS A 24 26.27 5.10 14.94
CA LYS A 24 27.64 5.59 15.22
C LYS A 24 28.69 5.36 14.13
N LYS A 25 28.31 5.06 12.88
CA LYS A 25 29.31 4.76 11.84
C LYS A 25 29.13 5.40 10.47
N LEU A 26 28.47 6.56 10.36
CA LEU A 26 28.53 7.38 9.15
C LEU A 26 28.77 8.85 9.47
N HIS A 27 30.02 9.20 9.79
CA HIS A 27 30.51 10.55 9.56
C HIS A 27 31.86 10.45 8.86
N ILE A 28 31.89 10.71 7.56
CA ILE A 28 33.11 10.89 6.77
C ILE A 28 33.05 12.33 6.26
N PRO A 29 34.08 13.17 6.51
CA PRO A 29 34.10 14.55 6.06
C PRO A 29 34.19 14.61 4.53
N ARG A 30 33.48 15.56 3.92
CA ARG A 30 33.67 15.93 2.51
C ARG A 30 34.89 16.83 2.41
N ASP A 31 36.01 16.24 2.01
CA ASP A 31 37.11 16.96 1.38
C ASP A 31 37.25 16.56 -0.09
N GLY A 32 37.64 17.54 -0.89
CA GLY A 32 37.36 17.62 -2.29
C GLY A 32 38.32 16.88 -3.22
N ALA A 33 37.81 16.79 -4.45
CA ALA A 33 38.52 16.76 -5.72
C ALA A 33 39.00 15.40 -6.28
N LEU A 34 38.80 15.36 -7.61
CA LEU A 34 39.42 14.53 -8.64
C LEU A 34 38.70 13.22 -8.98
N GLY A 35 38.06 13.30 -10.15
CA GLY A 35 37.18 12.29 -10.70
C GLY A 35 37.91 11.03 -11.11
N HIS A 36 37.27 9.91 -10.80
CA HIS A 36 37.33 8.66 -11.56
C HIS A 36 35.88 8.23 -11.75
N ALA A 37 35.45 8.05 -13.01
CA ALA A 37 34.12 7.56 -13.32
C ALA A 37 34.03 6.08 -12.90
N HIS A 38 33.45 5.82 -11.73
CA HIS A 38 33.25 4.47 -11.24
C HIS A 38 32.19 3.75 -12.07
N HIS A 39 32.60 2.75 -12.85
CA HIS A 39 31.76 1.84 -13.64
C HIS A 39 30.74 0.99 -12.82
N HIS A 40 30.58 1.27 -11.52
CA HIS A 40 29.68 0.54 -10.62
C HIS A 40 28.26 1.12 -10.54
N PHE A 41 28.01 2.32 -11.07
CA PHE A 41 26.70 2.97 -11.00
C PHE A 41 25.74 2.62 -12.14
N THR A 42 26.19 1.90 -13.18
CA THR A 42 25.35 1.55 -14.35
C THR A 42 24.23 0.56 -14.02
N LYS A 43 24.36 -0.19 -12.91
CA LYS A 43 23.35 -1.16 -12.43
C LYS A 43 22.43 -0.58 -11.35
N ILE A 44 22.71 0.63 -10.86
CA ILE A 44 21.90 1.26 -9.82
C ILE A 44 20.80 2.07 -10.53
N PRO A 45 19.51 1.80 -10.24
CA PRO A 45 18.42 2.60 -10.78
C PRO A 45 18.67 4.09 -10.48
N LYS A 46 18.42 4.97 -11.46
CA LYS A 46 18.49 6.41 -11.21
C LYS A 46 17.29 6.80 -10.36
N PHE A 47 17.55 7.11 -9.08
CA PHE A 47 16.53 7.57 -8.14
C PHE A 47 16.27 9.07 -8.22
N TYR A 48 17.13 9.81 -8.93
CA TYR A 48 17.06 11.26 -9.05
C TYR A 48 17.05 11.68 -10.53
N GLU A 49 16.01 12.41 -10.90
CA GLU A 49 15.95 13.15 -12.15
C GLU A 49 15.95 14.64 -11.85
N ASN A 50 16.73 15.39 -12.63
CA ASN A 50 16.76 16.84 -12.51
C ASN A 50 15.37 17.40 -12.81
N ILE A 51 14.87 18.25 -11.92
CA ILE A 51 13.64 18.99 -12.15
C ILE A 51 13.92 20.02 -13.27
N PRO A 52 13.11 20.05 -14.34
CA PRO A 52 13.26 21.08 -15.36
C PRO A 52 13.21 22.48 -14.75
N THR A 53 14.15 23.33 -15.11
CA THR A 53 14.18 24.72 -14.65
C THR A 53 13.28 25.62 -15.48
N ASP A 54 13.01 25.23 -16.73
CA ASP A 54 12.17 25.99 -17.64
C ASP A 54 10.67 25.83 -17.30
N PRO A 55 9.86 26.89 -17.44
CA PRO A 55 8.44 26.84 -17.07
C PRO A 55 7.64 25.78 -17.82
N LEU A 56 7.98 25.52 -19.08
CA LEU A 56 7.28 24.55 -19.93
C LEU A 56 7.53 23.11 -19.45
N GLY A 57 8.79 22.75 -19.19
CA GLY A 57 9.18 21.45 -18.69
C GLY A 57 8.57 21.14 -17.33
N ARG A 58 8.48 22.15 -16.44
CA ARG A 58 7.78 22.00 -15.15
C ARG A 58 6.31 21.67 -15.34
N LYS A 59 5.61 22.46 -16.14
CA LYS A 59 4.18 22.23 -16.40
C LYS A 59 3.91 20.90 -17.10
N LEU A 60 4.73 20.53 -18.07
CA LEU A 60 4.64 19.23 -18.74
C LEU A 60 4.81 18.07 -17.75
N ARG A 61 5.78 18.17 -16.82
CA ARG A 61 6.00 17.16 -15.78
C ARG A 61 4.80 17.08 -14.83
N GLU A 62 4.27 18.22 -14.39
CA GLU A 62 3.09 18.30 -13.52
C GLU A 62 1.88 17.61 -14.16
N GLU A 63 1.57 17.93 -15.42
CA GLU A 63 0.46 17.33 -16.17
C GLU A 63 0.68 15.83 -16.43
N ALA A 64 1.88 15.43 -16.84
CA ALA A 64 2.21 14.02 -17.05
C ALA A 64 2.06 13.19 -15.77
N ARG A 65 2.48 13.75 -14.63
CA ARG A 65 2.30 13.14 -13.30
C ARG A 65 0.83 13.01 -12.94
N ALA A 66 0.04 14.07 -13.11
CA ALA A 66 -1.39 14.06 -12.84
C ALA A 66 -2.11 12.97 -13.65
N LEU A 67 -1.81 12.86 -14.95
CA LEU A 67 -2.37 11.83 -15.82
C LEU A 67 -1.92 10.41 -15.40
N PHE A 68 -0.65 10.24 -15.03
CA PHE A 68 -0.13 8.96 -14.55
C PHE A 68 -0.85 8.53 -13.26
N LEU A 69 -0.98 9.43 -12.28
CA LEU A 69 -1.65 9.15 -11.02
C LEU A 69 -3.14 8.86 -11.24
N HIS A 70 -3.80 9.61 -12.12
CA HIS A 70 -5.19 9.35 -12.48
C HIS A 70 -5.37 7.96 -13.10
N ARG A 71 -4.50 7.55 -14.03
CA ARG A 71 -4.55 6.18 -14.59
C ARG A 71 -4.35 5.13 -13.51
N LYS A 72 -3.37 5.34 -12.62
CA LYS A 72 -3.09 4.41 -11.52
C LYS A 72 -4.22 4.31 -10.51
N SER A 73 -4.94 5.40 -10.24
CA SER A 73 -6.10 5.35 -9.34
C SER A 73 -7.24 4.51 -9.91
N GLN A 74 -7.40 4.47 -11.24
CA GLN A 74 -8.42 3.63 -11.89
C GLN A 74 -8.07 2.13 -11.89
N GLU A 75 -6.80 1.77 -11.67
CA GLU A 75 -6.37 0.37 -11.54
C GLU A 75 -6.61 -0.19 -10.13
N ILE A 76 -6.94 0.66 -9.15
CA ILE A 76 -7.19 0.23 -7.78
C ILE A 76 -8.56 -0.44 -7.69
N ILE A 77 -8.56 -1.60 -7.04
CA ILE A 77 -9.77 -2.37 -6.76
C ILE A 77 -10.72 -1.55 -5.91
N SER A 78 -11.96 -1.47 -6.34
CA SER A 78 -13.04 -0.81 -5.60
C SER A 78 -13.56 -1.68 -4.46
N SER A 79 -14.23 -1.04 -3.48
CA SER A 79 -14.89 -1.78 -2.40
C SER A 79 -15.96 -2.75 -2.95
N ASP A 80 -16.64 -2.39 -4.03
CA ASP A 80 -17.69 -3.21 -4.64
C ASP A 80 -17.12 -4.45 -5.32
N GLU A 81 -15.97 -4.33 -6.00
CA GLU A 81 -15.24 -5.48 -6.55
C GLU A 81 -14.74 -6.41 -5.44
N ALA A 82 -14.21 -5.86 -4.34
CA ALA A 82 -13.76 -6.66 -3.21
C ALA A 82 -14.93 -7.43 -2.56
N ASN A 83 -16.10 -6.79 -2.41
CA ASN A 83 -17.29 -7.43 -1.87
C ASN A 83 -17.86 -8.49 -2.84
N SER A 84 -17.84 -8.20 -4.14
CA SER A 84 -18.25 -9.14 -5.18
C SER A 84 -17.35 -10.38 -5.20
N LEU A 85 -16.04 -10.21 -5.00
CA LEU A 85 -15.11 -11.33 -4.84
C LEU A 85 -15.47 -12.20 -3.63
N LEU A 86 -15.80 -11.58 -2.48
CA LEU A 86 -16.19 -12.35 -1.29
C LEU A 86 -17.41 -13.22 -1.58
N THR A 87 -18.46 -12.66 -2.20
CA THR A 87 -19.65 -13.42 -2.60
C THR A 87 -19.31 -14.57 -3.55
N LEU A 88 -18.49 -14.32 -4.58
CA LEU A 88 -18.06 -15.37 -5.50
C LEU A 88 -17.26 -16.48 -4.82
N LEU A 89 -16.41 -16.14 -3.85
CA LEU A 89 -15.65 -17.12 -3.07
C LEU A 89 -16.59 -17.99 -2.22
N GLU A 90 -17.54 -17.38 -1.52
CA GLU A 90 -18.52 -18.07 -0.68
C GLU A 90 -19.40 -19.04 -1.48
N GLU A 91 -19.87 -18.62 -2.66
CA GLU A 91 -20.65 -19.46 -3.57
C GLU A 91 -19.87 -20.66 -4.14
N ASN A 92 -18.53 -20.60 -4.13
CA ASN A 92 -17.67 -21.64 -4.70
C ASN A 92 -16.81 -22.32 -3.62
N ALA A 93 -17.25 -22.30 -2.35
CA ALA A 93 -16.58 -23.00 -1.26
C ALA A 93 -16.45 -24.51 -1.54
N SER A 94 -15.28 -25.06 -1.25
CA SER A 94 -14.94 -26.47 -1.52
C SER A 94 -15.26 -27.36 -0.32
N ALA A 95 -15.84 -28.52 -0.60
CA ALA A 95 -16.14 -29.53 0.40
C ALA A 95 -14.88 -30.04 1.15
N PRO A 96 -15.00 -30.54 2.39
CA PRO A 96 -16.21 -30.53 3.24
C PRO A 96 -16.63 -29.12 3.66
N LEU A 97 -17.92 -28.81 3.53
CA LEU A 97 -18.46 -27.50 3.86
C LEU A 97 -18.42 -27.28 5.39
N ASP A 98 -17.82 -26.17 5.80
CA ASP A 98 -17.77 -25.70 7.17
C ASP A 98 -18.40 -24.30 7.19
N PRO A 99 -19.63 -24.15 7.72
CA PRO A 99 -20.33 -22.86 7.75
C PRO A 99 -19.62 -21.79 8.58
N GLU A 100 -18.82 -22.18 9.58
CA GLU A 100 -18.09 -21.21 10.42
C GLU A 100 -16.76 -20.79 9.79
N SER A 101 -16.15 -21.67 9.00
CA SER A 101 -14.88 -21.41 8.34
C SER A 101 -14.88 -21.92 6.89
N PRO A 102 -15.60 -21.24 5.99
CA PRO A 102 -15.69 -21.68 4.60
C PRO A 102 -14.31 -21.57 3.94
N LYS A 103 -13.96 -22.60 3.18
CA LYS A 103 -12.65 -22.81 2.56
C LYS A 103 -12.80 -23.14 1.10
N ILE A 104 -11.76 -22.86 0.32
CA ILE A 104 -11.74 -23.10 -1.13
C ILE A 104 -10.40 -23.75 -1.53
N ASN A 105 -10.45 -24.78 -2.37
CA ASN A 105 -9.26 -25.38 -2.98
C ASN A 105 -8.76 -24.54 -4.16
N TYR A 106 -7.57 -24.86 -4.67
CA TYR A 106 -6.97 -24.06 -5.73
C TYR A 106 -7.76 -24.10 -7.05
N ASP A 107 -8.31 -25.24 -7.44
CA ASP A 107 -9.04 -25.37 -8.70
C ASP A 107 -10.34 -24.55 -8.71
N ASP A 108 -11.11 -24.62 -7.63
CA ASP A 108 -12.33 -23.85 -7.44
C ASP A 108 -12.00 -22.35 -7.34
N PHE A 109 -10.92 -22.00 -6.63
CA PHE A 109 -10.41 -20.63 -6.56
C PHE A 109 -10.04 -20.08 -7.95
N MET A 110 -9.38 -20.87 -8.80
CA MET A 110 -9.05 -20.42 -10.14
C MET A 110 -10.29 -20.16 -11.00
N ARG A 111 -11.37 -20.94 -10.82
CA ARG A 111 -12.65 -20.67 -11.49
C ARG A 111 -13.29 -19.37 -11.00
N VAL A 112 -13.14 -19.03 -9.72
CA VAL A 112 -13.60 -17.74 -9.17
C VAL A 112 -12.79 -16.58 -9.80
N VAL A 113 -11.46 -16.69 -9.82
CA VAL A 113 -10.59 -15.66 -10.40
C VAL A 113 -10.86 -15.42 -11.89
N GLN A 114 -11.20 -16.46 -12.65
CA GLN A 114 -11.59 -16.33 -14.06
C GLN A 114 -12.89 -15.53 -14.27
N LYS A 115 -13.80 -15.53 -13.28
CA LYS A 115 -15.04 -14.75 -13.29
C LYS A 115 -14.86 -13.33 -12.74
N ALA A 116 -13.77 -13.09 -12.01
CA ALA A 116 -13.49 -11.81 -11.38
C ALA A 116 -12.94 -10.78 -12.39
N THR A 117 -12.84 -9.52 -11.97
CA THR A 117 -12.25 -8.47 -12.80
C THR A 117 -10.75 -8.68 -13.00
N PRO A 118 -10.14 -8.15 -14.07
CA PRO A 118 -8.69 -8.27 -14.29
C PRO A 118 -7.84 -7.74 -13.13
N ALA A 119 -8.32 -6.71 -12.43
CA ALA A 119 -7.65 -6.15 -11.26
C ALA A 119 -7.54 -7.18 -10.13
N ILE A 120 -8.62 -7.91 -9.84
CA ILE A 120 -8.64 -9.01 -8.88
C ILE A 120 -7.73 -10.16 -9.35
N ALA A 121 -7.80 -10.55 -10.61
CA ALA A 121 -6.96 -11.65 -11.11
C ALA A 121 -5.46 -11.36 -10.95
N ASN A 122 -5.04 -10.12 -11.18
CA ASN A 122 -3.66 -9.69 -11.01
C ASN A 122 -3.18 -9.68 -9.54
N LEU A 123 -4.10 -9.70 -8.56
CA LEU A 123 -3.73 -9.81 -7.14
C LEU A 123 -3.24 -11.19 -6.75
N PHE A 124 -3.64 -12.22 -7.47
CA PHE A 124 -3.52 -13.60 -7.03
C PHE A 124 -2.67 -14.43 -7.99
N PRO A 125 -1.35 -14.15 -8.09
CA PRO A 125 -0.46 -15.16 -8.63
C PRO A 125 -0.52 -16.43 -7.76
N PRO A 126 -0.21 -17.62 -8.31
CA PRO A 126 -0.31 -18.89 -7.59
C PRO A 126 0.43 -18.90 -6.24
N THR A 127 1.51 -18.12 -6.13
CA THR A 127 2.30 -17.97 -4.91
C THR A 127 1.48 -17.42 -3.75
N ILE A 128 0.54 -16.50 -3.98
CA ILE A 128 -0.28 -15.93 -2.89
C ILE A 128 -1.21 -16.99 -2.30
N PHE A 129 -1.78 -17.86 -3.13
CA PHE A 129 -2.60 -18.96 -2.61
C PHE A 129 -1.75 -19.91 -1.76
N ALA A 130 -0.53 -20.23 -2.21
CA ALA A 130 0.40 -21.05 -1.46
C ALA A 130 0.85 -20.39 -0.14
N ASP A 131 1.09 -19.07 -0.14
CA ASP A 131 1.46 -18.31 1.06
C ASP A 131 0.33 -18.26 2.11
N LEU A 132 -0.93 -18.27 1.66
CA LEU A 132 -2.12 -18.28 2.52
C LEU A 132 -2.53 -19.70 2.98
N TYR A 133 -1.90 -20.74 2.43
CA TYR A 133 -2.21 -22.12 2.77
C TYR A 133 -1.67 -22.49 4.16
N GLN A 134 -2.55 -23.05 5.00
CA GLN A 134 -2.26 -23.39 6.40
C GLN A 134 -2.33 -24.90 6.66
N ASN A 135 -1.82 -25.71 5.73
CA ASN A 135 -1.78 -27.17 5.85
C ASN A 135 -3.17 -27.82 6.05
N ASP A 136 -4.22 -27.28 5.41
CA ASP A 136 -5.54 -27.91 5.42
C ASP A 136 -5.46 -29.29 4.75
N PRO A 137 -6.00 -30.37 5.36
CA PRO A 137 -5.88 -31.73 4.83
C PRO A 137 -6.40 -31.93 3.40
N TYR A 138 -7.27 -31.03 2.92
CA TYR A 138 -7.86 -31.09 1.59
C TYR A 138 -7.25 -30.07 0.61
N GLY A 139 -6.13 -29.42 0.97
CA GLY A 139 -5.46 -28.46 0.09
C GLY A 139 -6.22 -27.14 -0.08
N ARG A 140 -6.96 -26.71 0.95
CA ARG A 140 -7.84 -25.53 0.89
C ARG A 140 -7.30 -24.35 1.70
N VAL A 141 -7.68 -23.15 1.30
CA VAL A 141 -7.41 -21.88 2.01
C VAL A 141 -8.73 -21.33 2.54
N ARG A 142 -8.72 -20.66 3.70
CA ARG A 142 -9.94 -20.02 4.22
C ARG A 142 -10.30 -18.83 3.33
N ILE A 143 -11.58 -18.73 2.98
CA ILE A 143 -12.09 -17.64 2.14
C ILE A 143 -11.83 -16.28 2.79
N LEU A 144 -11.95 -16.21 4.13
CA LEU A 144 -11.65 -15.00 4.88
C LEU A 144 -10.19 -14.54 4.71
N ASP A 145 -9.22 -15.46 4.64
CA ASP A 145 -7.80 -15.09 4.48
C ASP A 145 -7.54 -14.47 3.10
N LEU A 146 -8.18 -14.98 2.05
CA LEU A 146 -8.13 -14.42 0.68
C LEU A 146 -8.78 -13.03 0.62
N TYR A 147 -9.94 -12.87 1.26
CA TYR A 147 -10.61 -11.57 1.33
C TYR A 147 -9.77 -10.55 2.11
N GLN A 148 -9.21 -10.95 3.27
CA GLN A 148 -8.31 -10.09 4.05
C GLN A 148 -7.04 -9.72 3.29
N TYR A 149 -6.47 -10.64 2.50
CA TYR A 149 -5.37 -10.31 1.60
C TYR A 149 -5.78 -9.22 0.59
N THR A 150 -6.94 -9.38 -0.06
CA THR A 150 -7.49 -8.40 -1.01
C THR A 150 -7.62 -7.02 -0.36
N MET A 151 -8.25 -6.96 0.82
CA MET A 151 -8.46 -5.73 1.56
C MET A 151 -7.13 -5.05 1.96
N ARG A 152 -6.16 -5.82 2.45
CA ARG A 152 -4.82 -5.29 2.78
C ARG A 152 -4.11 -4.74 1.56
N LYS A 153 -4.21 -5.41 0.41
CA LYS A 153 -3.57 -4.97 -0.82
C LYS A 153 -4.24 -3.71 -1.40
N MET A 154 -5.57 -3.68 -1.41
CA MET A 154 -6.36 -2.50 -1.75
C MET A 154 -5.98 -1.30 -0.88
N TRP A 155 -5.90 -1.51 0.44
CA TRP A 155 -5.47 -0.47 1.38
C TRP A 155 -4.07 0.06 1.07
N TYR A 156 -3.10 -0.83 0.87
CA TYR A 156 -1.73 -0.45 0.50
C TYR A 156 -1.70 0.43 -0.76
N HIS A 157 -2.47 0.06 -1.78
CA HIS A 157 -2.56 0.84 -3.03
C HIS A 157 -3.19 2.22 -2.81
N HIS A 158 -4.30 2.29 -2.05
CA HIS A 158 -4.92 3.56 -1.70
C HIS A 158 -3.98 4.47 -0.92
N SER A 159 -3.33 3.97 0.13
CA SER A 159 -2.38 4.75 0.94
C SER A 159 -1.22 5.26 0.10
N ARG A 160 -0.65 4.40 -0.77
CA ARG A 160 0.42 4.80 -1.68
C ARG A 160 -0.03 5.87 -2.67
N MET A 161 -1.24 5.76 -3.23
CA MET A 161 -1.78 6.78 -4.14
C MET A 161 -2.07 8.08 -3.41
N GLY A 162 -2.66 8.02 -2.22
CA GLY A 162 -2.89 9.16 -1.34
C GLY A 162 -1.60 9.94 -1.14
N LEU A 163 -0.55 9.29 -0.63
CA LEU A 163 0.77 9.91 -0.45
C LEU A 163 1.36 10.48 -1.76
N SER A 164 1.21 9.75 -2.87
CA SER A 164 1.76 10.19 -4.16
C SER A 164 1.11 11.48 -4.70
N LEU A 165 -0.12 11.79 -4.30
CA LEU A 165 -0.80 13.02 -4.70
C LEU A 165 -0.14 14.25 -4.06
N TYR A 166 0.32 14.15 -2.82
CA TYR A 166 0.98 15.24 -2.07
C TYR A 166 2.47 15.39 -2.40
N ASP A 167 3.09 14.46 -3.14
CA ASP A 167 4.45 14.65 -3.66
C ASP A 167 4.46 15.74 -4.74
N SER A 168 4.47 17.00 -4.30
CA SER A 168 4.33 18.20 -5.12
C SER A 168 5.50 18.37 -6.11
N ILE A 169 6.69 17.88 -5.76
CA ILE A 169 7.89 17.92 -6.60
C ILE A 169 8.05 16.67 -7.48
N GLY A 170 7.32 15.59 -7.17
CA GLY A 170 7.34 14.33 -7.89
C GLY A 170 8.69 13.62 -7.82
N GLN A 171 9.41 13.72 -6.70
CA GLN A 171 10.74 13.10 -6.53
C GLN A 171 10.70 11.79 -5.74
N GLY A 172 9.51 11.32 -5.35
CA GLY A 172 9.31 10.07 -4.62
C GLY A 172 9.50 10.22 -3.11
N TYR A 173 9.52 11.44 -2.59
CA TYR A 173 9.54 11.75 -1.16
C TYR A 173 8.66 12.97 -0.87
N LEU A 174 8.11 13.03 0.34
CA LEU A 174 7.34 14.18 0.82
C LEU A 174 8.23 15.13 1.61
N ARG A 175 8.10 16.43 1.37
CA ARG A 175 8.66 17.44 2.28
C ARG A 175 7.73 17.58 3.49
N GLU A 176 8.20 18.25 4.52
CA GLU A 176 7.42 18.52 5.73
C GLU A 176 6.05 19.11 5.38
N SER A 177 6.00 20.20 4.62
CA SER A 177 4.73 20.81 4.19
C SER A 177 3.80 19.83 3.45
N ASP A 178 4.36 18.99 2.58
CA ASP A 178 3.59 18.03 1.79
C ASP A 178 2.98 16.94 2.70
N LEU A 179 3.72 16.53 3.74
CA LEU A 179 3.26 15.55 4.73
C LEU A 179 2.27 16.18 5.73
N GLU A 180 2.49 17.43 6.14
CA GLU A 180 1.58 18.19 7.00
C GLU A 180 0.20 18.32 6.35
N ASP A 181 0.15 18.70 5.07
CA ASP A 181 -1.08 18.79 4.30
C ASP A 181 -1.80 17.43 4.24
N TYR A 182 -1.06 16.34 3.98
CA TYR A 182 -1.62 14.99 3.95
C TYR A 182 -2.22 14.58 5.30
N ILE A 183 -1.49 14.78 6.41
CA ILE A 183 -1.95 14.41 7.76
C ILE A 183 -3.16 15.27 8.14
N TYR A 184 -3.14 16.57 7.85
CA TYR A 184 -4.24 17.48 8.15
C TYR A 184 -5.55 17.02 7.51
N GLU A 185 -5.51 16.63 6.22
CA GLU A 185 -6.68 16.10 5.51
C GLU A 185 -7.08 14.69 5.97
N LEU A 186 -6.14 13.92 6.53
CA LEU A 186 -6.40 12.58 7.04
C LEU A 186 -7.13 12.59 8.41
N ILE A 187 -6.83 13.54 9.31
CA ILE A 187 -7.37 13.60 10.68
C ILE A 187 -8.91 13.46 10.74
N PRO A 188 -9.70 14.21 9.95
CA PRO A 188 -11.17 14.11 9.99
C PRO A 188 -11.72 12.73 9.65
N THR A 189 -10.94 11.89 8.95
CA THR A 189 -11.34 10.53 8.57
C THR A 189 -11.11 9.50 9.68
N MET A 190 -10.26 9.82 10.66
CA MET A 190 -9.91 8.93 11.76
C MET A 190 -11.01 8.95 12.83
N HIS A 191 -11.71 7.83 13.01
CA HIS A 191 -12.84 7.75 13.94
C HIS A 191 -12.38 7.98 15.39
N GLN A 192 -11.16 7.57 15.73
CA GLN A 192 -10.51 7.78 17.01
C GLN A 192 -10.30 9.27 17.33
N LEU A 193 -10.20 10.12 16.30
CA LEU A 193 -10.01 11.57 16.42
C LEU A 193 -11.29 12.36 16.10
N SER A 194 -12.44 11.69 15.96
CA SER A 194 -13.71 12.33 15.60
C SER A 194 -14.18 13.43 16.57
N GLN A 195 -13.72 13.40 17.82
CA GLN A 195 -14.05 14.38 18.85
C GLN A 195 -12.99 15.49 18.98
N LEU A 196 -11.91 15.42 18.20
CA LEU A 196 -10.84 16.41 18.26
C LEU A 196 -11.30 17.72 17.63
N GLN A 197 -11.19 18.83 18.37
CA GLN A 197 -11.50 20.15 17.81
C GLN A 197 -10.42 20.55 16.79
N GLU A 198 -10.82 21.20 15.70
CA GLU A 198 -9.92 21.60 14.60
C GLU A 198 -8.75 22.48 15.08
N THR A 199 -8.97 23.29 16.12
CA THR A 199 -7.94 24.10 16.77
C THR A 199 -6.76 23.28 17.29
N PHE A 200 -6.97 21.99 17.58
CA PHE A 200 -5.93 21.09 18.04
C PHE A 200 -5.20 20.33 16.91
N TYR A 201 -5.67 20.40 15.66
CA TYR A 201 -5.07 19.62 14.56
C TYR A 201 -3.59 19.93 14.38
N LYS A 202 -3.21 21.20 14.51
CA LYS A 202 -1.80 21.65 14.41
C LYS A 202 -0.88 20.97 15.42
N PHE A 203 -1.38 20.63 16.62
CA PHE A 203 -0.54 19.91 17.59
C PHE A 203 -0.28 18.49 17.13
N TYR A 204 -1.26 17.82 16.52
CA TYR A 204 -1.09 16.45 15.99
C TYR A 204 -0.23 16.40 14.73
N VAL A 205 -0.30 17.44 13.90
CA VAL A 205 0.50 17.56 12.67
C VAL A 205 1.98 17.82 12.99
N CYS A 206 2.27 18.69 13.97
CA CYS A 206 3.63 19.16 14.25
C CYS A 206 4.36 18.44 15.42
N THR A 207 3.73 17.47 16.12
CA THR A 207 4.39 16.71 17.21
C THR A 207 4.49 15.20 16.99
N ALA A 208 4.04 14.69 15.83
CA ALA A 208 4.13 13.28 15.46
C ALA A 208 5.50 12.90 14.88
#